data_AF-A0A8J9RDU6-F1
#
_entry.id   AF-A0A8J9RDU6-F1
#
_cell.length_a   1.000
_cell.length_b   1.000
_cell.length_c   1.000
_cell.angle_alpha   90.00
_cell.angle_beta   90.00
_cell.angle_gamma   90.00
#
_symmetry.space_group_name_H-M   'P 1'
#
loop_
_entity.id
_entity.type
_entity.pdbx_description
1 polymer ?
#
loop_
_entity_poly.entity_id
_entity_poly.type
_entity_poly.pdbx_seq_one_letter_code
_entity_poly.pdbx_strand_id
1 'polypeptide(L)'
;MTGHCSTSASPAVPKFDVLKQGTASLPGRSPWHRTFRMAVKNSAAASGESYSTAELYRAVEDHLGKLSTTPSIPSLEPVKVVISGPSGVGKDAVIKALQASRPDLHFVVTATSRPKRPGEVDGVDYFFVSKEQFEEWIRSEELVEWALVYGEYKGIPKAQVLDALARGTDVIFRLDIQGAQTVRRKFPDAVSIFLVAESEAALVKRLIDRKTEPMDKMITRVETARQEMQHIGEFDYVVLNRDGDLQGAVQQIDAIISAERHRTHRIRWHDSASNQPPSRTADPKHMLEMQKC
;
A
#
# COMPACT_ATOMS: atom_id res chain seq x y z
N MET A 1 4.74 36.69 60.26
CA MET A 1 4.05 35.42 60.55
C MET A 1 3.83 34.71 59.22
N THR A 2 4.85 34.09 58.64
CA THR A 2 5.27 32.68 58.78
C THR A 2 4.25 31.66 58.22
N GLY A 3 4.64 31.02 57.10
CA GLY A 3 4.24 29.68 56.68
C GLY A 3 3.02 29.62 55.75
N HIS A 4 2.95 28.82 54.68
CA HIS A 4 3.76 27.69 54.27
C HIS A 4 3.79 27.60 52.73
N CYS A 5 4.97 27.30 52.19
CA CYS A 5 5.21 26.93 50.80
C CYS A 5 4.86 25.43 50.65
N SER A 6 3.87 25.09 49.83
CA SER A 6 3.52 23.72 49.50
C SER A 6 4.13 23.33 48.15
N THR A 7 5.23 22.59 48.22
CA THR A 7 5.86 21.91 47.10
C THR A 7 4.99 20.74 46.65
N SER A 8 4.38 20.84 45.46
CA SER A 8 3.71 19.73 44.81
C SER A 8 4.76 18.81 44.16
N ALA A 9 4.72 17.53 44.56
CA ALA A 9 5.60 16.48 44.08
C ALA A 9 5.36 16.21 42.59
N SER A 10 6.43 16.16 41.79
CA SER A 10 6.41 15.66 40.43
C SER A 10 6.12 14.16 40.41
N PRO A 11 5.29 13.65 39.48
CA PRO A 11 5.04 12.23 39.36
C PRO A 11 6.29 11.51 38.87
N ALA A 12 6.66 10.43 39.56
CA ALA A 12 7.80 9.59 39.23
C ALA A 12 7.64 8.99 37.83
N VAL A 13 8.69 9.14 37.01
CA VAL A 13 8.85 8.43 35.73
C VAL A 13 8.89 6.92 36.03
N PRO A 14 8.05 6.09 35.40
CA PRO A 14 8.13 4.65 35.59
C PRO A 14 9.48 4.16 35.08
N LYS A 15 10.25 3.50 35.96
CA LYS A 15 11.43 2.73 35.57
C LYS A 15 10.96 1.63 34.62
N PHE A 16 11.51 1.62 33.41
CA PHE A 16 11.38 0.49 32.51
C PHE A 16 12.04 -0.73 33.17
N ASP A 17 11.23 -1.63 33.72
CA ASP A 17 11.68 -2.98 34.01
C ASP A 17 11.99 -3.66 32.67
N VAL A 18 13.28 -3.83 32.41
CA VAL A 18 13.78 -4.66 31.33
C VAL A 18 13.31 -6.08 31.61
N LEU A 19 12.20 -6.47 30.98
CA LEU A 19 11.81 -7.86 30.84
C LEU A 19 13.02 -8.62 30.30
N LYS A 20 13.59 -9.48 31.16
CA LYS A 20 14.60 -10.47 30.78
C LYS A 20 13.98 -11.37 29.71
N GLN A 21 14.20 -11.03 28.45
CA GLN A 21 13.97 -11.96 27.36
C GLN A 21 14.87 -13.16 27.59
N GLY A 22 14.24 -14.33 27.72
CA GLY A 22 14.92 -15.61 27.79
C GLY A 22 15.93 -15.70 26.66
N THR A 23 17.16 -16.09 26.98
CA THR A 23 18.19 -16.38 26.01
C THR A 23 17.71 -17.54 25.13
N ALA A 24 17.12 -17.23 23.98
CA ALA A 24 17.03 -18.17 22.88
C ALA A 24 18.47 -18.56 22.54
N SER A 25 18.81 -19.81 22.85
CA SER A 25 20.09 -20.40 22.51
C SER A 25 20.32 -20.22 21.02
N LEU A 26 21.33 -19.42 20.66
CA LEU A 26 21.85 -19.35 19.31
C LEU A 26 22.08 -20.79 18.81
N PRO A 27 21.62 -21.17 17.61
CA PRO A 27 21.97 -22.47 17.05
C PRO A 27 23.50 -22.60 17.04
N GLY A 28 23.98 -23.74 17.53
CA GLY A 28 25.39 -24.01 17.76
C GLY A 28 26.24 -23.58 16.58
N ARG A 29 27.31 -22.83 16.88
CA ARG A 29 28.28 -22.33 15.90
C ARG A 29 28.65 -23.47 14.95
N SER A 30 28.32 -23.30 13.68
CA SER A 30 28.60 -24.31 12.67
C SER A 30 30.11 -24.58 12.58
N PRO A 31 30.56 -25.81 12.27
CA PRO A 31 31.97 -26.18 12.16
C PRO A 31 32.79 -25.27 11.22
N TRP A 32 32.10 -24.62 10.27
CA TRP A 32 32.62 -23.68 9.28
C TRP A 32 33.43 -22.53 9.87
N HIS A 33 33.02 -21.99 11.03
CA HIS A 33 33.73 -20.87 11.65
C HIS A 33 35.13 -21.22 12.15
N ARG A 34 35.45 -22.52 12.38
CA ARG A 34 36.80 -22.95 12.77
C ARG A 34 37.67 -23.23 11.55
N THR A 35 37.14 -23.89 10.53
CA THR A 35 37.91 -24.30 9.34
C THR A 35 38.27 -23.11 8.46
N PHE A 36 37.34 -22.17 8.24
CA PHE A 36 37.62 -20.97 7.44
C PHE A 36 38.58 -20.01 8.16
N ARG A 37 38.43 -19.84 9.49
CA ARG A 37 39.42 -19.12 10.30
C ARG A 37 40.79 -19.80 10.26
N MET A 38 40.88 -21.13 10.24
CA MET A 38 42.16 -21.83 10.17
C MET A 38 42.80 -21.73 8.79
N ALA A 39 42.05 -21.86 7.70
CA ALA A 39 42.58 -21.75 6.34
C ALA A 39 43.09 -20.32 6.04
N VAL A 40 42.35 -19.30 6.48
CA VAL A 40 42.76 -17.89 6.29
C VAL A 40 43.82 -17.47 7.32
N LYS A 41 43.76 -17.92 8.59
CA LYS A 41 44.78 -17.57 9.59
C LYS A 41 46.11 -18.29 9.40
N ASN A 42 46.14 -19.53 8.92
CA ASN A 42 47.41 -20.25 8.74
C ASN A 42 48.24 -19.71 7.57
N SER A 43 47.63 -19.00 6.61
CA SER A 43 48.33 -18.29 5.55
C SER A 43 48.67 -16.84 5.94
N ALA A 44 47.76 -16.14 6.63
CA ALA A 44 47.91 -14.70 6.91
C ALA A 44 48.77 -14.37 8.15
N ALA A 45 48.79 -15.22 9.18
CA ALA A 45 49.46 -14.90 10.44
C ALA A 45 50.99 -15.03 10.37
N ALA A 46 51.54 -15.58 9.28
CA ALA A 46 52.97 -15.83 9.14
C ALA A 46 53.73 -14.77 8.31
N SER A 47 53.07 -13.94 7.48
CA SER A 47 53.77 -13.03 6.54
C SER A 47 53.47 -11.54 6.68
N GLY A 48 52.47 -11.11 7.47
CA GLY A 48 52.14 -9.68 7.58
C GLY A 48 51.65 -9.05 6.27
N GLU A 49 51.23 -9.87 5.30
CA GLU A 49 50.79 -9.40 3.98
C GLU A 49 49.30 -9.06 3.98
N SER A 50 48.99 -7.90 3.40
CA SER A 50 47.62 -7.50 3.07
C SER A 50 47.21 -8.21 1.78
N TYR A 51 46.25 -9.12 1.86
CA TYR A 51 45.66 -9.74 0.67
C TYR A 51 45.00 -8.67 -0.20
N SER A 52 45.21 -8.76 -1.50
CA SER A 52 44.48 -7.97 -2.49
C SER A 52 43.02 -8.44 -2.58
N THR A 53 42.12 -7.55 -3.00
CA THR A 53 40.70 -7.86 -3.22
C THR A 53 40.52 -9.04 -4.18
N ALA A 54 41.38 -9.17 -5.19
CA ALA A 54 41.32 -10.25 -6.17
C ALA A 54 41.68 -11.62 -5.57
N GLU A 55 42.67 -11.67 -4.66
CA GLU A 55 43.04 -12.90 -3.96
C GLU A 55 41.93 -13.36 -3.02
N LEU A 56 41.30 -12.42 -2.32
CA LEU A 56 40.14 -12.72 -1.48
C LEU A 56 38.95 -13.22 -2.30
N TYR A 57 38.66 -12.60 -3.45
CA TYR A 57 37.56 -13.02 -4.31
C TYR A 57 37.76 -14.45 -4.84
N ARG A 58 38.97 -14.77 -5.33
CA ARG A 58 39.31 -16.12 -5.79
C ARG A 58 39.21 -17.15 -4.68
N ALA A 59 39.74 -16.85 -3.48
CA ALA A 59 39.66 -17.76 -2.35
C ALA A 59 38.21 -18.05 -1.93
N VAL A 60 37.30 -17.07 -2.06
CA VAL A 60 35.87 -17.26 -1.82
C VAL A 60 35.23 -18.13 -2.91
N GLU A 61 35.52 -17.89 -4.20
CA GLU A 61 35.00 -18.71 -5.30
C GLU A 61 35.52 -20.16 -5.26
N ASP A 62 36.79 -20.37 -4.90
CA ASP A 62 37.36 -21.71 -4.75
C ASP A 62 36.66 -22.49 -3.62
N HIS A 63 36.17 -21.80 -2.59
CA HIS A 63 35.54 -22.41 -1.43
C HIS A 63 34.03 -22.61 -1.58
N LEU A 64 33.32 -21.63 -2.16
CA LEU A 64 31.86 -21.60 -2.28
C LEU A 64 31.36 -21.97 -3.69
N GLY A 65 32.28 -22.14 -4.65
CA GLY A 65 31.97 -22.18 -6.07
C GLY A 65 31.88 -20.77 -6.67
N LYS A 66 31.82 -20.69 -8.01
CA LYS A 66 31.65 -19.41 -8.73
C LYS A 66 30.48 -18.63 -8.16
N LEU A 67 30.72 -17.38 -7.79
CA LEU A 67 29.67 -16.51 -7.29
C LEU A 67 28.76 -16.09 -8.46
N SER A 68 27.45 -16.10 -8.23
CA SER A 68 26.52 -15.61 -9.25
C SER A 68 26.76 -14.13 -9.49
N THR A 69 27.09 -13.79 -10.75
CA THR A 69 27.14 -12.41 -11.23
C THR A 69 25.80 -11.93 -11.76
N THR A 70 24.80 -12.82 -11.83
CA THR A 70 23.43 -12.44 -12.18
C THR A 70 22.82 -11.70 -11.00
N PRO A 71 22.29 -10.48 -11.20
CA PRO A 71 21.62 -9.74 -10.14
C PRO A 71 20.48 -10.58 -9.56
N SER A 72 20.58 -10.96 -8.28
CA SER A 72 19.49 -11.59 -7.54
C SER A 72 18.48 -10.52 -7.11
N ILE A 73 17.84 -9.87 -8.08
CA ILE A 73 16.77 -8.90 -7.81
C ILE A 73 15.51 -9.73 -7.56
N PRO A 74 14.94 -9.71 -6.35
CA PRO A 74 13.72 -10.45 -6.09
C PRO A 74 12.55 -9.86 -6.87
N SER A 75 11.61 -10.71 -7.30
CA SER A 75 10.36 -10.22 -7.88
C SER A 75 9.52 -9.61 -6.76
N LEU A 76 9.15 -8.35 -6.91
CA LEU A 76 8.25 -7.65 -5.97
C LEU A 76 6.81 -7.88 -6.42
N GLU A 77 5.97 -8.35 -5.50
CA GLU A 77 4.54 -8.43 -5.78
C GLU A 77 3.94 -7.02 -5.94
N PRO A 78 3.00 -6.82 -6.88
CA PRO A 78 2.31 -5.55 -7.03
C PRO A 78 1.55 -5.14 -5.77
N VAL A 79 1.67 -3.87 -5.42
CA VAL A 79 0.94 -3.28 -4.30
C VAL A 79 -0.44 -2.83 -4.77
N LYS A 80 -1.48 -3.23 -4.05
CA LYS A 80 -2.84 -2.67 -4.18
C LYS A 80 -2.98 -1.54 -3.17
N VAL A 81 -3.35 -0.36 -3.62
CA VAL A 81 -3.46 0.82 -2.75
C VAL A 81 -4.85 1.41 -2.85
N VAL A 82 -5.56 1.48 -1.74
CA VAL A 82 -6.88 2.08 -1.63
C VAL A 82 -6.75 3.48 -1.08
N ILE A 83 -7.13 4.48 -1.86
CA ILE A 83 -7.22 5.88 -1.43
C ILE A 83 -8.69 6.22 -1.23
N SER A 84 -9.05 6.50 0.02
CA SER A 84 -10.39 6.92 0.42
C SER A 84 -10.34 8.17 1.29
N GLY A 85 -11.47 8.58 1.86
CA GLY A 85 -11.62 9.80 2.65
C GLY A 85 -13.00 10.42 2.40
N PRO A 86 -13.39 11.47 3.14
CA PRO A 86 -14.74 11.98 3.04
C PRO A 86 -15.01 12.68 1.71
N SER A 87 -16.29 12.84 1.36
CA SER A 87 -16.71 13.63 0.21
C SER A 87 -16.16 15.08 0.31
N GLY A 88 -15.58 15.59 -0.77
CA GLY A 88 -15.04 16.96 -0.84
C GLY A 88 -13.57 17.09 -0.44
N VAL A 89 -12.94 16.04 0.10
CA VAL A 89 -11.56 16.12 0.61
C VAL A 89 -10.50 16.32 -0.48
N GLY A 90 -10.83 16.06 -1.74
CA GLY A 90 -9.92 16.27 -2.88
C GLY A 90 -9.33 15.00 -3.49
N LYS A 91 -9.95 13.83 -3.26
CA LYS A 91 -9.52 12.53 -3.83
C LYS A 91 -9.17 12.62 -5.33
N ASP A 92 -10.07 13.18 -6.15
CA ASP A 92 -9.86 13.29 -7.60
C ASP A 92 -8.63 14.14 -7.96
N ALA A 93 -8.43 15.26 -7.25
CA ALA A 93 -7.29 16.15 -7.49
C ALA A 93 -5.96 15.47 -7.13
N VAL A 94 -5.93 14.75 -6.00
CA VAL A 94 -4.78 13.98 -5.55
C VAL A 94 -4.46 12.86 -6.54
N ILE A 95 -5.46 12.09 -6.97
CA ILE A 95 -5.29 11.00 -7.93
C ILE A 95 -4.74 11.53 -9.26
N LYS A 96 -5.32 12.62 -9.79
CA LYS A 96 -4.87 13.22 -11.05
C LYS A 96 -3.42 13.71 -10.97
N ALA A 97 -3.05 14.33 -9.85
CA ALA A 97 -1.68 14.80 -9.63
C ALA A 97 -0.70 13.63 -9.47
N LEU A 98 -1.07 12.59 -8.73
CA LEU A 98 -0.27 11.38 -8.57
C LEU A 98 -0.11 10.63 -9.90
N GLN A 99 -1.16 10.56 -10.73
CA GLN A 99 -1.08 9.95 -12.05
C GLN A 99 -0.09 10.66 -12.98
N ALA A 100 0.04 11.99 -12.86
CA ALA A 100 1.03 12.74 -13.62
C ALA A 100 2.47 12.47 -13.17
N SER A 101 2.71 12.20 -11.88
CA SER A 101 4.05 11.93 -11.35
C SER A 101 4.44 10.44 -11.37
N ARG A 102 3.48 9.53 -11.44
CA ARG A 102 3.67 8.07 -11.37
C ARG A 102 3.00 7.35 -12.53
N PRO A 103 3.52 7.49 -13.77
CA PRO A 103 2.98 6.80 -14.95
C PRO A 103 3.20 5.28 -14.92
N ASP A 104 4.00 4.79 -13.97
CA ASP A 104 4.24 3.36 -13.70
C ASP A 104 3.11 2.69 -12.92
N LEU A 105 2.15 3.45 -12.39
CA LEU A 105 1.00 2.94 -11.63
C LEU A 105 -0.22 2.76 -12.53
N HIS A 106 -1.03 1.74 -12.24
CA HIS A 106 -2.35 1.58 -12.84
C HIS A 106 -3.42 2.21 -11.96
N PHE A 107 -4.06 3.27 -12.45
CA PHE A 107 -5.19 3.92 -11.77
C PHE A 107 -6.50 3.30 -12.24
N VAL A 108 -7.25 2.74 -11.31
CA VAL A 108 -8.52 2.10 -11.60
C VAL A 108 -9.57 3.13 -11.98
N VAL A 109 -10.14 2.96 -13.18
CA VAL A 109 -11.28 3.74 -13.67
C VAL A 109 -12.56 3.10 -13.14
N THR A 110 -13.24 3.81 -12.24
CA THR A 110 -14.51 3.39 -11.65
C THR A 110 -15.63 3.48 -12.69
N ALA A 111 -16.52 2.49 -12.73
CA ALA A 111 -17.77 2.57 -13.47
C ALA A 111 -18.85 3.28 -12.65
N THR A 112 -19.77 3.99 -13.30
CA THR A 112 -20.89 4.65 -12.62
C THR A 112 -22.14 4.76 -13.49
N SER A 113 -23.31 4.69 -12.85
CA SER A 113 -24.61 4.93 -13.50
C SER A 113 -24.97 6.41 -13.64
N ARG A 114 -24.25 7.30 -12.95
CA ARG A 114 -24.59 8.72 -12.97
C ARG A 114 -24.31 9.32 -14.36
N PRO A 115 -25.04 10.38 -14.74
CA PRO A 115 -24.69 11.15 -15.92
C PRO A 115 -23.29 11.76 -15.84
N LYS A 116 -22.62 11.80 -16.99
CA LYS A 116 -21.34 12.49 -17.17
C LYS A 116 -21.50 14.00 -16.94
N ARG A 117 -20.61 14.60 -16.15
CA ARG A 117 -20.59 16.05 -15.90
C ARG A 117 -19.80 16.78 -17.01
N PRO A 118 -20.02 18.10 -17.20
CA PRO A 118 -19.23 18.89 -18.14
C PRO A 118 -17.73 18.79 -17.81
N GLY A 119 -16.92 18.47 -18.83
CA GLY A 119 -15.47 18.31 -18.71
C GLY A 119 -15.00 16.90 -18.37
N GLU A 120 -15.88 15.97 -18.01
CA GLU A 120 -15.52 14.57 -17.80
C GLU A 120 -15.41 13.80 -19.13
N VAL A 121 -14.48 12.85 -19.16
CA VAL A 121 -14.16 11.99 -20.29
C VAL A 121 -14.42 10.53 -19.92
N ASP A 122 -15.21 9.86 -20.75
CA ASP A 122 -15.53 8.45 -20.58
C ASP A 122 -14.29 7.57 -20.78
N GLY A 123 -14.14 6.55 -19.93
CA GLY A 123 -12.96 5.68 -19.88
C GLY A 123 -11.71 6.33 -19.27
N VAL A 124 -11.80 7.59 -18.84
CA VAL A 124 -10.70 8.29 -18.16
C VAL A 124 -11.11 8.67 -16.74
N ASP A 125 -12.18 9.46 -16.57
CA ASP A 125 -12.65 9.88 -15.25
C ASP A 125 -13.51 8.78 -14.59
N TYR A 126 -14.39 8.18 -15.40
CA TYR A 126 -15.26 7.05 -15.09
C TYR A 126 -15.60 6.29 -16.38
N PHE A 127 -16.03 5.03 -16.25
CA PHE A 127 -16.88 4.41 -17.26
C PHE A 127 -18.34 4.78 -16.99
N PHE A 128 -18.92 5.62 -17.84
CA PHE A 128 -20.30 6.05 -17.73
C PHE A 128 -21.19 5.03 -18.43
N VAL A 129 -21.92 4.23 -17.65
CA VAL A 129 -22.79 3.16 -18.14
C VAL A 129 -24.24 3.41 -17.75
N SER A 130 -25.20 2.83 -18.47
CA SER A 130 -26.59 2.89 -18.03
C SER A 130 -26.79 2.07 -16.75
N LYS A 131 -27.88 2.32 -16.04
CA LYS A 131 -28.25 1.54 -14.85
C LYS A 131 -28.44 0.06 -15.21
N GLU A 132 -29.10 -0.22 -16.32
CA GLU A 132 -29.38 -1.57 -16.81
C GLU A 132 -28.08 -2.32 -17.16
N GLN A 133 -27.12 -1.62 -17.78
CA GLN A 133 -25.81 -2.18 -18.08
C GLN A 133 -25.01 -2.46 -16.80
N PHE A 134 -25.09 -1.57 -15.81
CA PHE A 134 -24.45 -1.77 -14.52
C PHE A 134 -25.05 -2.99 -13.78
N GLU A 135 -26.37 -3.13 -13.78
CA GLU A 135 -27.07 -4.27 -13.19
C GLU A 135 -26.73 -5.60 -13.90
N GLU A 136 -26.49 -5.57 -15.21
CA GLU A 136 -25.93 -6.72 -15.94
C GLU A 136 -24.54 -7.08 -15.43
N TRP A 137 -23.64 -6.10 -15.26
CA TRP A 137 -22.29 -6.33 -14.71
C TRP A 137 -22.32 -6.90 -13.28
N ILE A 138 -23.30 -6.49 -12.47
CA ILE A 138 -23.53 -7.10 -11.15
C ILE A 138 -23.93 -8.57 -11.31
N ARG A 139 -24.91 -8.88 -12.17
CA ARG A 139 -25.41 -10.25 -12.38
C ARG A 139 -24.38 -11.20 -12.98
N SER A 140 -23.46 -10.67 -13.79
CA SER A 140 -22.39 -11.41 -14.45
C SER A 140 -21.08 -11.46 -13.64
N GLU A 141 -21.05 -10.92 -12.42
CA GLU A 141 -19.87 -10.88 -11.55
C GLU A 141 -18.64 -10.20 -12.20
N GLU A 142 -18.87 -9.17 -13.02
CA GLU A 142 -17.84 -8.42 -13.76
C GLU A 142 -17.20 -7.29 -12.93
N LEU A 143 -17.60 -7.14 -11.67
CA LEU A 143 -17.17 -6.06 -10.77
C LEU A 143 -16.45 -6.62 -9.54
N VAL A 144 -15.25 -6.10 -9.27
CA VAL A 144 -14.51 -6.37 -8.03
C VAL A 144 -15.29 -5.88 -6.81
N GLU A 145 -15.95 -4.74 -6.92
CA GLU A 145 -16.83 -4.22 -5.89
C GLU A 145 -17.84 -3.28 -6.53
N TRP A 146 -18.97 -3.10 -5.86
CA TRP A 146 -19.90 -2.03 -6.19
C TRP A 146 -20.65 -1.57 -4.94
N ALA A 147 -21.11 -0.33 -4.99
CA ALA A 147 -21.94 0.29 -3.97
C ALA A 147 -22.95 1.26 -4.60
N LEU A 148 -24.01 1.56 -3.85
CA LEU A 148 -24.95 2.63 -4.19
C LEU A 148 -24.58 3.88 -3.39
N VAL A 149 -24.10 4.92 -4.09
CA VAL A 149 -23.45 6.07 -3.48
C VAL A 149 -24.21 7.33 -3.88
N TYR A 150 -24.93 7.93 -2.93
CA TYR A 150 -25.88 9.02 -3.19
C TYR A 150 -26.96 8.65 -4.23
N GLY A 151 -27.40 7.39 -4.23
CA GLY A 151 -28.42 6.90 -5.17
C GLY A 151 -27.89 6.50 -6.55
N GLU A 152 -26.57 6.57 -6.77
CA GLU A 152 -25.93 6.22 -8.04
C GLU A 152 -25.03 4.99 -7.86
N TYR A 153 -25.07 4.06 -8.80
CA TYR A 153 -24.15 2.93 -8.79
C TYR A 153 -22.72 3.41 -9.05
N LYS A 154 -21.80 2.81 -8.29
CA LYS A 154 -20.35 2.89 -8.51
C LYS A 154 -19.76 1.51 -8.35
N GLY A 155 -18.77 1.18 -9.15
CA GLY A 155 -18.08 -0.10 -9.00
C GLY A 155 -16.80 -0.19 -9.81
N ILE A 156 -16.03 -1.23 -9.57
CA ILE A 156 -14.71 -1.44 -10.19
C ILE A 156 -14.79 -2.59 -11.19
N PRO A 157 -14.71 -2.32 -12.51
CA PRO A 157 -14.58 -3.37 -13.52
C PRO A 157 -13.40 -4.29 -13.24
N LYS A 158 -13.64 -5.60 -13.19
CA LYS A 158 -12.67 -6.63 -12.80
C LYS A 158 -11.50 -6.74 -13.77
N ALA A 159 -11.77 -6.68 -15.07
CA ALA A 159 -10.76 -6.89 -16.12
C ALA A 159 -9.52 -5.99 -15.96
N GLN A 160 -9.70 -4.68 -15.78
CA GLN A 160 -8.57 -3.74 -15.69
C GLN A 160 -7.65 -4.03 -14.49
N VAL A 161 -8.24 -4.46 -13.36
CA VAL A 161 -7.50 -4.75 -12.14
C VAL A 161 -6.66 -6.02 -12.33
N LEU A 162 -7.28 -7.09 -12.83
CA LEU A 162 -6.61 -8.36 -13.07
C LEU A 162 -5.48 -8.21 -14.09
N ASP A 163 -5.73 -7.48 -15.18
CA ASP A 163 -4.73 -7.25 -16.22
C ASP A 163 -3.52 -6.46 -15.69
N ALA A 164 -3.75 -5.46 -14.84
CA ALA A 164 -2.67 -4.69 -14.24
C ALA A 164 -1.83 -5.54 -13.26
N LEU A 165 -2.49 -6.32 -12.40
CA LEU A 165 -1.80 -7.22 -11.47
C LEU A 165 -1.01 -8.30 -12.22
N ALA A 166 -1.55 -8.86 -13.30
CA ALA A 166 -0.88 -9.86 -14.13
C ALA A 166 0.38 -9.31 -14.82
N ARG A 167 0.41 -8.00 -15.12
CA ARG A 167 1.60 -7.30 -15.65
C ARG A 167 2.62 -6.91 -14.58
N GLY A 168 2.39 -7.23 -13.31
CA GLY A 168 3.27 -6.81 -12.23
C GLY A 168 3.16 -5.31 -11.90
N THR A 169 2.05 -4.66 -12.26
CA THR A 169 1.85 -3.21 -12.07
C THR A 169 1.09 -2.94 -10.78
N ASP A 170 1.59 -2.02 -9.95
CA ASP A 170 0.91 -1.53 -8.75
C ASP A 170 -0.45 -0.89 -9.12
N VAL A 171 -1.49 -1.16 -8.33
CA VAL A 171 -2.88 -0.76 -8.65
C VAL A 171 -3.42 0.22 -7.61
N ILE A 172 -3.90 1.37 -8.07
CA ILE A 172 -4.45 2.45 -7.24
C ILE A 172 -5.97 2.50 -7.39
N PHE A 173 -6.67 2.27 -6.29
CA PHE A 173 -8.12 2.34 -6.18
C PHE A 173 -8.54 3.67 -5.54
N ARG A 174 -9.45 4.40 -6.18
CA ARG A 174 -10.10 5.61 -5.63
C ARG A 174 -11.54 5.27 -5.25
N LEU A 175 -11.81 5.12 -3.96
CA LEU A 175 -13.10 4.62 -3.46
C LEU A 175 -13.67 5.47 -2.33
N ASP A 176 -14.97 5.34 -2.08
CA ASP A 176 -15.57 5.75 -0.80
C ASP A 176 -15.31 4.69 0.28
N ILE A 177 -15.88 4.89 1.47
CA ILE A 177 -15.67 4.02 2.62
C ILE A 177 -16.20 2.60 2.38
N GLN A 178 -17.37 2.46 1.75
CA GLN A 178 -18.00 1.15 1.51
C GLN A 178 -17.19 0.35 0.49
N GLY A 179 -16.79 1.00 -0.61
CA GLY A 179 -15.91 0.40 -1.61
C GLY A 179 -14.56 0.03 -1.00
N ALA A 180 -13.95 0.92 -0.21
CA ALA A 180 -12.68 0.67 0.45
C ALA A 180 -12.74 -0.54 1.40
N GLN A 181 -13.78 -0.65 2.21
CA GLN A 181 -14.00 -1.81 3.07
C GLN A 181 -14.16 -3.12 2.27
N THR A 182 -14.84 -3.06 1.13
CA THR A 182 -15.02 -4.23 0.26
C THR A 182 -13.70 -4.68 -0.36
N VAL A 183 -12.92 -3.74 -0.91
CA VAL A 183 -11.60 -4.04 -1.49
C VAL A 183 -10.65 -4.58 -0.43
N ARG A 184 -10.65 -4.03 0.78
CA ARG A 184 -9.82 -4.55 1.89
C ARG A 184 -10.19 -5.97 2.32
N ARG A 185 -11.46 -6.36 2.22
CA ARG A 185 -11.87 -7.76 2.47
C ARG A 185 -11.43 -8.69 1.34
N LYS A 186 -11.51 -8.24 0.08
CA LYS A 186 -11.11 -9.04 -1.10
C LYS A 186 -9.60 -9.13 -1.29
N PHE A 187 -8.89 -8.08 -0.92
CA PHE A 187 -7.43 -7.98 -0.93
C PHE A 187 -6.95 -7.59 0.48
N PRO A 188 -6.82 -8.56 1.40
CA PRO A 188 -6.36 -8.29 2.77
C PRO A 188 -4.94 -7.71 2.84
N ASP A 189 -4.16 -7.85 1.77
CA ASP A 189 -2.81 -7.29 1.63
C ASP A 189 -2.80 -5.88 1.02
N ALA A 190 -3.96 -5.30 0.71
CA ALA A 190 -4.06 -3.94 0.19
C ALA A 190 -3.71 -2.92 1.25
N VAL A 191 -2.95 -1.90 0.84
CA VAL A 191 -2.58 -0.75 1.65
C VAL A 191 -3.68 0.28 1.56
N SER A 192 -4.19 0.75 2.68
CA SER A 192 -5.31 1.70 2.72
C SER A 192 -4.89 3.05 3.29
N ILE A 193 -5.19 4.12 2.55
CA ILE A 193 -4.85 5.51 2.85
C ILE A 193 -6.14 6.33 2.94
N PHE A 194 -6.34 6.98 4.08
CA PHE A 194 -7.47 7.88 4.32
C PHE A 194 -7.03 9.34 4.18
N LEU A 195 -7.61 10.07 3.23
CA LEU A 195 -7.38 11.50 3.06
C LEU A 195 -8.25 12.30 4.03
N VAL A 196 -7.67 13.31 4.67
CA VAL A 196 -8.37 14.29 5.52
C VAL A 196 -8.13 15.71 5.06
N ALA A 197 -9.07 16.61 5.37
CA ALA A 197 -8.83 18.04 5.29
C ALA A 197 -8.29 18.57 6.62
N GLU A 198 -7.76 19.79 6.62
CA GLU A 198 -7.22 20.44 7.83
C GLU A 198 -8.28 20.72 8.90
N SER A 199 -9.54 20.79 8.50
CA SER A 199 -10.68 20.92 9.41
C SER A 199 -11.97 20.54 8.71
N GLU A 200 -13.02 20.30 9.50
CA GLU A 200 -14.37 20.13 8.98
C GLU A 200 -14.85 21.39 8.23
N ALA A 201 -14.56 22.58 8.77
CA ALA A 201 -14.91 23.84 8.12
C ALA A 201 -14.27 23.98 6.72
N ALA A 202 -13.01 23.54 6.57
CA ALA A 202 -12.35 23.50 5.27
C ALA A 202 -13.03 22.52 4.31
N LEU A 203 -13.46 21.35 4.79
CA LEU A 203 -14.20 20.38 3.99
C LEU A 203 -15.54 20.96 3.50
N VAL A 204 -16.30 21.61 4.39
CA VAL A 204 -17.56 22.27 4.05
C VAL A 204 -17.34 23.38 3.03
N LYS A 205 -16.32 24.23 3.23
CA LYS A 205 -15.93 25.28 2.27
C LYS A 205 -15.67 24.69 0.88
N ARG A 206 -14.90 23.61 0.78
CA ARG A 206 -14.62 22.90 -0.49
C ARG A 206 -15.88 22.34 -1.15
N LEU A 207 -16.89 21.92 -0.39
CA LEU A 207 -18.17 21.46 -0.93
C LEU A 207 -18.99 22.63 -1.48
N ILE A 208 -19.04 23.76 -0.77
CA ILE A 208 -19.71 24.99 -1.21
C ILE A 208 -19.07 25.54 -2.50
N ASP A 209 -17.74 25.60 -2.55
CA ASP A 209 -17.00 26.18 -3.67
C ASP A 209 -17.21 25.42 -4.99
N ARG A 210 -17.64 24.16 -4.95
CA ARG A 210 -17.99 23.39 -6.14
C ARG A 210 -19.27 23.89 -6.84
N LYS A 211 -20.07 24.77 -6.23
CA LYS A 211 -21.23 25.50 -6.83
C LYS A 211 -22.16 24.70 -7.75
N THR A 212 -22.31 23.40 -7.51
CA THR A 212 -22.93 22.48 -8.48
C THR A 212 -24.22 21.84 -7.98
N GLU A 213 -24.59 22.06 -6.71
CA GLU A 213 -25.66 21.31 -6.06
C GLU A 213 -26.57 22.22 -5.21
N PRO A 214 -27.88 21.93 -5.12
CA PRO A 214 -28.81 22.63 -4.24
C PRO A 214 -28.50 22.39 -2.74
N MET A 215 -29.04 23.26 -1.87
CA MET A 215 -28.72 23.32 -0.44
C MET A 215 -29.00 22.01 0.32
N ASP A 216 -30.10 21.33 0.01
CA ASP A 216 -30.50 20.05 0.60
C ASP A 216 -29.49 18.93 0.34
N LYS A 217 -29.00 18.83 -0.90
CA LYS A 217 -27.92 17.89 -1.27
C LYS A 217 -26.61 18.24 -0.57
N MET A 218 -26.32 19.53 -0.40
CA MET A 218 -25.11 19.96 0.29
C MET A 218 -25.10 19.56 1.77
N ILE A 219 -26.21 19.74 2.49
CA ILE A 219 -26.35 19.29 3.89
C ILE A 219 -26.11 17.77 3.99
N THR A 220 -26.76 16.99 3.12
CA THR A 220 -26.60 15.53 3.06
C THR A 220 -25.13 15.12 2.88
N ARG A 221 -24.37 15.85 2.05
CA ARG A 221 -22.94 15.57 1.85
C ARG A 221 -22.08 15.89 3.06
N VAL A 222 -22.38 16.97 3.78
CA VAL A 222 -21.68 17.33 5.02
C VAL A 222 -21.96 16.30 6.11
N GLU A 223 -23.21 15.87 6.27
CA GLU A 223 -23.58 14.80 7.22
C GLU A 223 -22.88 13.48 6.89
N THR A 224 -22.89 13.11 5.61
CA THR A 224 -22.18 11.91 5.13
C THR A 224 -20.69 12.02 5.42
N ALA A 225 -20.06 13.15 5.11
CA ALA A 225 -18.64 13.36 5.38
C ALA A 225 -18.29 13.20 6.88
N ARG A 226 -19.14 13.66 7.80
CA ARG A 226 -18.95 13.44 9.25
C ARG A 226 -19.00 11.96 9.62
N GLN A 227 -19.91 11.19 9.01
CA GLN A 227 -20.00 9.75 9.21
C GLN A 227 -18.75 9.05 8.64
N GLU A 228 -18.33 9.40 7.42
CA GLU A 228 -17.13 8.85 6.78
C GLU A 228 -15.86 9.06 7.64
N MET A 229 -15.74 10.19 8.33
CA MET A 229 -14.63 10.48 9.24
C MET A 229 -14.53 9.51 10.43
N GLN A 230 -15.63 8.86 10.85
CA GLN A 230 -15.60 7.89 11.95
C GLN A 230 -14.83 6.61 11.58
N HIS A 231 -14.67 6.35 10.27
CA HIS A 231 -13.99 5.17 9.75
C HIS A 231 -12.48 5.34 9.60
N ILE A 232 -11.92 6.51 9.97
CA ILE A 232 -10.48 6.78 9.82
C ILE A 232 -9.60 5.71 10.48
N GLY A 233 -10.01 5.19 11.64
CA GLY A 233 -9.27 4.16 12.38
C GLY A 233 -9.25 2.79 11.71
N GLU A 234 -9.98 2.62 10.61
CA GLU A 234 -9.97 1.40 9.82
C GLU A 234 -8.85 1.38 8.78
N PHE A 235 -8.20 2.51 8.49
CA PHE A 235 -7.19 2.63 7.43
C PHE A 235 -5.76 2.53 7.99
N ASP A 236 -4.83 2.07 7.16
CA ASP A 236 -3.43 1.89 7.56
C ASP A 236 -2.69 3.24 7.70
N TYR A 237 -3.05 4.21 6.87
CA TYR A 237 -2.44 5.53 6.82
C TYR A 237 -3.49 6.64 6.77
N VAL A 238 -3.13 7.81 7.33
CA VAL A 238 -3.84 9.07 7.15
C VAL A 238 -2.93 10.08 6.44
N VAL A 239 -3.48 10.79 5.45
CA VAL A 239 -2.77 11.86 4.72
C VAL A 239 -3.59 13.15 4.76
N LEU A 240 -2.95 14.25 5.14
CA LEU A 240 -3.57 15.57 5.17
C LEU A 240 -3.50 16.23 3.79
N ASN A 241 -4.65 16.46 3.17
CA ASN A 241 -4.78 17.29 1.98
C ASN A 241 -5.17 18.71 2.37
N ARG A 242 -4.17 19.51 2.72
CA ARG A 242 -4.34 20.90 3.17
C ARG A 242 -4.70 21.83 2.00
N ASP A 243 -5.55 22.83 2.26
CA ASP A 243 -5.88 23.83 1.24
C ASP A 243 -4.62 24.56 0.75
N GLY A 244 -4.47 24.67 -0.57
CA GLY A 244 -3.28 25.23 -1.22
C GLY A 244 -2.04 24.32 -1.26
N ASP A 245 -2.05 23.12 -0.67
CA ASP A 245 -0.89 22.21 -0.63
C ASP A 245 -1.23 20.79 -1.13
N LEU A 246 -1.71 20.72 -2.38
CA LEU A 246 -1.99 19.44 -3.04
C LEU A 246 -0.73 18.58 -3.20
N GLN A 247 0.41 19.23 -3.49
CA GLN A 247 1.67 18.54 -3.75
C GLN A 247 2.23 17.86 -2.50
N GLY A 248 2.09 18.48 -1.31
CA GLY A 248 2.45 17.83 -0.05
C GLY A 248 1.70 16.52 0.18
N ALA A 249 0.39 16.50 -0.08
CA ALA A 249 -0.42 15.27 0.03
C ALA A 249 0.03 14.20 -0.98
N VAL A 250 0.30 14.57 -2.23
CA VAL A 250 0.78 13.66 -3.27
C VAL A 250 2.13 13.04 -2.90
N GLN A 251 3.07 13.85 -2.40
CA GLN A 251 4.39 13.37 -1.95
C GLN A 251 4.28 12.39 -0.77
N GLN A 252 3.38 12.64 0.17
CA GLN A 252 3.13 11.71 1.28
C GLN A 252 2.59 10.37 0.80
N ILE A 253 1.62 10.38 -0.12
CA ILE A 253 1.07 9.14 -0.70
C ILE A 253 2.14 8.40 -1.50
N ASP A 254 2.90 9.10 -2.32
CA ASP A 254 3.99 8.52 -3.12
C ASP A 254 5.05 7.85 -2.24
N ALA A 255 5.40 8.48 -1.11
CA ALA A 255 6.32 7.91 -0.12
C ALA A 255 5.74 6.64 0.52
N ILE A 256 4.45 6.61 0.86
CA ILE A 256 3.77 5.42 1.39
C ILE A 256 3.82 4.28 0.37
N ILE A 257 3.44 4.54 -0.89
CA ILE A 257 3.47 3.54 -1.97
C ILE A 257 4.88 2.98 -2.15
N SER A 258 5.87 3.87 -2.20
CA SER A 258 7.27 3.50 -2.37
C SER A 258 7.79 2.65 -1.21
N ALA A 259 7.44 2.98 0.04
CA ALA A 259 7.81 2.21 1.20
C ALA A 259 7.15 0.83 1.21
N GLU A 260 5.85 0.77 0.90
CA GLU A 260 5.07 -0.47 0.91
C GLU A 260 5.54 -1.47 -0.14
N ARG A 261 6.02 -0.99 -1.30
CA ARG A 261 6.64 -1.82 -2.34
C ARG A 261 7.91 -2.55 -1.87
N HIS A 262 8.60 -2.01 -0.88
CA HIS A 262 9.86 -2.57 -0.36
C HIS A 262 9.69 -3.36 0.94
N ARG A 263 8.45 -3.62 1.37
CA ARG A 263 8.18 -4.49 2.52
C ARG A 263 8.71 -5.90 2.26
N THR A 264 9.49 -6.42 3.20
CA THR A 264 10.15 -7.73 3.07
C THR A 264 9.19 -8.90 2.83
N HIS A 265 7.98 -8.85 3.36
CA HIS A 265 6.98 -9.90 3.14
C HIS A 265 6.40 -9.90 1.72
N ARG A 266 6.64 -8.86 0.90
CA ARG A 266 6.26 -8.79 -0.52
C ARG A 266 7.39 -9.25 -1.46
N ILE A 267 8.56 -9.57 -0.91
CA ILE A 267 9.73 -10.02 -1.65
C ILE A 267 9.61 -11.53 -1.88
N ARG A 268 9.38 -11.95 -3.13
CA ARG A 268 9.51 -13.36 -3.50
C ARG A 268 10.95 -13.66 -3.88
N TRP A 269 11.58 -14.54 -3.12
CA TRP A 269 12.89 -15.06 -3.45
C TRP A 269 12.75 -16.16 -4.50
N HIS A 270 13.42 -15.99 -5.64
CA HIS A 270 13.61 -17.07 -6.59
C HIS A 270 14.85 -17.86 -6.16
N ASP A 271 14.65 -19.00 -5.49
CA ASP A 271 15.74 -19.94 -5.25
C ASP A 271 16.13 -20.59 -6.59
N SER A 272 17.35 -20.32 -7.06
CA SER A 272 17.94 -20.88 -8.27
C SER A 272 18.08 -22.41 -8.27
N ALA A 273 17.81 -23.07 -7.14
CA ALA A 273 17.74 -24.53 -7.01
C ALA A 273 16.38 -25.14 -7.43
N SER A 274 15.35 -24.31 -7.68
CA SER A 274 13.98 -24.77 -7.96
C SER A 274 13.60 -24.80 -9.45
N ASN A 275 14.59 -24.84 -10.36
CA ASN A 275 14.35 -25.01 -11.80
C ASN A 275 13.91 -26.44 -12.18
N GLN A 276 12.99 -27.02 -11.42
CA GLN A 276 12.08 -28.02 -11.94
C GLN A 276 10.92 -27.26 -12.61
N PRO A 277 10.55 -27.58 -13.86
CA PRO A 277 9.31 -27.06 -14.42
C PRO A 277 8.18 -27.39 -13.44
N PRO A 278 7.17 -26.51 -13.27
CA PRO A 278 6.07 -26.77 -12.35
C PRO A 278 5.53 -28.17 -12.66
N SER A 279 5.58 -29.06 -11.67
CA SER A 279 4.85 -30.32 -11.76
C SER A 279 3.41 -29.96 -12.10
N ARG A 280 2.84 -30.61 -13.12
CA ARG A 280 1.45 -30.41 -13.56
C ARG A 280 0.48 -30.79 -12.44
N THR A 281 0.36 -29.91 -11.47
CA THR A 281 -0.66 -29.85 -10.43
C THR A 281 -0.72 -28.39 -10.01
N ALA A 282 -1.23 -27.54 -10.92
CA ALA A 282 -1.84 -26.29 -10.48
C ALA A 282 -2.89 -26.68 -9.44
N ASP A 283 -2.75 -26.22 -8.19
CA ASP A 283 -3.83 -26.34 -7.22
C ASP A 283 -5.02 -25.54 -7.78
N PRO A 284 -6.13 -26.20 -8.16
CA PRO A 284 -7.26 -25.51 -8.77
C PRO A 284 -7.85 -24.44 -7.88
N LYS A 285 -7.60 -24.45 -6.56
CA LYS A 285 -8.19 -23.52 -5.60
C LYS A 285 -7.72 -22.07 -5.77
N HIS A 286 -6.45 -21.85 -6.11
CA HIS A 286 -5.89 -20.49 -6.16
C HIS A 286 -6.28 -19.73 -7.45
N MET A 287 -6.64 -20.44 -8.52
CA MET A 287 -7.26 -19.86 -9.72
C MET A 287 -8.78 -19.72 -9.58
N LEU A 288 -9.44 -20.63 -8.85
CA LEU A 288 -10.89 -20.54 -8.61
C LEU A 288 -11.26 -19.37 -7.68
N GLU A 289 -10.37 -18.95 -6.77
CA GLU A 289 -10.63 -17.80 -5.89
C GLU A 289 -10.55 -16.45 -6.62
N MET A 290 -9.71 -16.34 -7.66
CA MET A 290 -9.68 -15.13 -8.51
C MET A 290 -10.86 -15.06 -9.49
N GLN A 291 -11.46 -16.21 -9.84
CA GLN A 291 -12.71 -16.26 -10.60
C GLN A 291 -13.94 -15.97 -9.73
N LYS A 292 -13.85 -16.08 -8.40
CA LYS A 292 -14.95 -15.82 -7.44
C LYS A 292 -14.91 -14.43 -6.79
N CYS A 293 -13.96 -13.57 -7.15
CA CYS A 293 -13.93 -12.16 -6.74
C CYS A 293 -14.62 -11.26 -7.76
#